data_AF-A0A7C1E5L0-F1
#
_entry.id   AF-A0A7C1E5L0-F1
#
_cell.length_a   1.000
_cell.length_b   1.000
_cell.length_c   1.000
_cell.angle_alpha   90.00
_cell.angle_beta   90.00
_cell.angle_gamma   90.00
#
_symmetry.space_group_name_H-M   'P 1'
#
loop_
_entity.id
_entity.type
_entity.pdbx_description
1 polymer ?
#
loop_
_entity_poly.entity_id
_entity_poly.type
_entity_poly.pdbx_seq_one_letter_code
_entity_poly.pdbx_strand_id
1 'polypeptide(L)'
;MNRSREKGAIPVFITPTRRRSFDDSGRITLTHGDYPAAMRKVADSLEIPLIDLHQVTKILYEAWGIETSKKAFGQSQRSRGLVPAGESQVYQ
;
A
#
# COMPACT_ATOMS: atom_id res chain seq x y z
N MET A 1 -16.55 -13.88 1.05
CA MET A 1 -16.27 -14.90 0.02
C MET A 1 -17.51 -15.73 -0.29
N ASN A 2 -17.92 -16.64 0.60
CA ASN A 2 -19.01 -17.59 0.36
C ASN A 2 -20.33 -16.89 0.01
N ARG A 3 -20.71 -15.87 0.79
CA ARG A 3 -21.88 -15.03 0.50
C ARG A 3 -21.85 -14.33 -0.86
N SER A 4 -20.65 -14.04 -1.39
CA SER A 4 -20.50 -13.46 -2.73
C SER A 4 -20.74 -14.53 -3.81
N ARG A 5 -20.14 -15.72 -3.64
CA ARG A 5 -20.34 -16.86 -4.54
C ARG A 5 -21.80 -17.33 -4.56
N GLU A 6 -22.45 -17.40 -3.39
CA GLU A 6 -23.88 -17.74 -3.24
C GLU A 6 -24.81 -16.81 -4.02
N LYS A 7 -24.39 -15.55 -4.23
CA LYS A 7 -25.11 -14.55 -5.02
C LYS A 7 -24.68 -14.49 -6.49
N GLY A 8 -23.87 -15.45 -6.96
CA GLY A 8 -23.37 -15.49 -8.34
C GLY A 8 -22.27 -14.48 -8.65
N ALA A 9 -21.71 -13.79 -7.64
CA ALA A 9 -20.59 -12.87 -7.86
C ALA A 9 -19.26 -13.63 -7.98
N ILE A 10 -18.33 -13.08 -8.78
CA ILE A 10 -16.96 -13.55 -8.90
C ILE A 10 -16.04 -12.67 -8.03
N PRO A 11 -15.68 -13.10 -6.83
CA PRO A 11 -14.77 -12.35 -5.95
C PRO A 11 -13.34 -12.39 -6.48
N VAL A 12 -12.64 -11.26 -6.32
CA VAL A 12 -11.23 -11.07 -6.68
C VAL A 12 -10.52 -10.45 -5.48
N PHE A 13 -9.36 -10.98 -5.12
CA PHE A 13 -8.52 -10.41 -4.07
C PHE A 13 -7.62 -9.32 -4.63
N ILE A 14 -7.37 -8.29 -3.84
CA ILE A 14 -6.45 -7.21 -4.17
C ILE A 14 -5.53 -7.01 -2.97
N THR A 15 -4.24 -7.26 -3.14
CA THR A 15 -3.27 -7.01 -2.06
C THR A 15 -3.18 -5.51 -1.76
N PRO A 16 -2.89 -5.10 -0.52
CA PRO A 16 -2.71 -3.68 -0.21
C PRO A 16 -1.54 -3.07 -0.99
N THR A 17 -1.65 -1.79 -1.32
CA THR A 17 -0.55 -1.03 -1.95
C THR A 17 0.67 -0.97 -1.03
N ARG A 18 1.87 -0.98 -1.61
CA ARG A 18 3.11 -0.75 -0.87
C ARG A 18 3.19 0.70 -0.41
N ARG A 19 3.81 0.96 0.75
CA ARG A 19 4.10 2.34 1.18
C ARG A 19 5.24 2.89 0.32
N ARG A 20 5.18 4.19 0.03
CA ARG A 20 6.25 4.93 -0.65
C ARG A 20 7.34 5.31 0.37
N SER A 21 8.09 4.31 0.81
CA SER A 21 9.22 4.46 1.71
C SER A 21 10.48 4.00 0.98
N PHE A 22 11.44 4.90 0.83
CA PHE A 22 12.70 4.63 0.15
C PHE A 22 13.84 4.52 1.17
N ASP A 23 14.81 3.65 0.90
CA ASP A 23 16.09 3.64 1.59
C ASP A 23 17.07 4.65 0.97
N ASP A 24 18.26 4.78 1.57
CA ASP A 24 19.31 5.70 1.12
C ASP A 24 19.82 5.37 -0.29
N SER A 25 19.58 4.15 -0.79
CA SER A 25 19.91 3.73 -2.15
C SER A 25 18.79 4.04 -3.16
N GLY A 26 17.68 4.64 -2.72
CA GLY A 26 16.54 4.96 -3.56
C GLY A 26 15.65 3.76 -3.90
N ARG A 27 15.72 2.67 -3.13
CA ARG A 27 14.88 1.47 -3.32
C ARG A 27 13.73 1.42 -2.32
N ILE A 28 12.62 0.77 -2.70
CA ILE A 28 11.44 0.69 -1.81
C ILE A 28 11.66 -0.31 -0.68
N THR A 29 11.54 0.16 0.55
CA THR A 29 11.65 -0.68 1.75
C THR A 29 10.43 -1.59 1.93
N LEU A 30 10.64 -2.75 2.56
CA LEU A 30 9.57 -3.67 2.90
C LEU A 30 8.84 -3.15 4.15
N THR A 31 7.61 -2.67 3.99
CA THR A 31 6.86 -2.05 5.11
C THR A 31 5.66 -2.85 5.62
N HIS A 32 5.23 -3.92 4.92
CA HIS A 32 3.95 -4.61 5.19
C HIS A 32 4.10 -6.02 5.79
N GLY A 33 5.31 -6.39 6.22
CA GLY A 33 5.59 -7.73 6.76
C GLY A 33 5.06 -8.83 5.84
N ASP A 34 4.42 -9.84 6.43
CA ASP A 34 3.99 -11.04 5.71
C ASP A 34 2.56 -10.98 5.15
N TYR A 35 1.81 -9.91 5.38
CA TYR A 35 0.39 -9.86 5.03
C TYR A 35 0.11 -10.05 3.53
N PRO A 36 0.83 -9.40 2.59
CA PRO A 36 0.65 -9.67 1.16
C PRO A 36 0.95 -11.14 0.79
N ALA A 37 1.93 -11.76 1.45
CA ALA A 37 2.24 -13.17 1.24
C ALA A 37 1.13 -14.08 1.78
N ALA A 38 0.55 -13.75 2.93
CA ALA A 38 -0.61 -14.46 3.48
C ALA A 38 -1.83 -14.35 2.54
N MET A 39 -2.11 -13.17 1.97
CA MET A 39 -3.20 -13.01 1.00
C MET A 39 -3.02 -13.86 -0.26
N ARG A 40 -1.80 -13.95 -0.80
CA ARG A 40 -1.50 -14.84 -1.94
C ARG A 40 -1.75 -16.30 -1.59
N LYS A 41 -1.27 -16.76 -0.43
CA LYS A 41 -1.51 -18.13 0.04
C LYS A 41 -3.00 -18.46 0.16
N VAL A 42 -3.81 -17.54 0.67
CA VAL A 42 -5.27 -17.73 0.79
C VAL A 42 -5.97 -17.68 -0.57
N ALA A 43 -5.51 -16.82 -1.49
CA ALA A 43 -6.04 -16.78 -2.85
C ALA A 43 -5.79 -18.10 -3.58
N ASP A 44 -4.57 -18.63 -3.48
CA ASP A 44 -4.19 -19.91 -4.07
C ASP A 44 -5.00 -21.06 -3.46
N SER A 45 -5.13 -21.11 -2.13
CA SER A 45 -5.83 -22.21 -1.45
C SER A 45 -7.34 -22.24 -1.69
N LEU A 46 -7.94 -21.10 -2.02
CA LEU A 46 -9.38 -20.97 -2.28
C LEU A 46 -9.72 -20.78 -3.76
N GLU A 47 -8.72 -20.90 -4.63
CA GLU A 47 -8.81 -20.70 -6.08
C GLU A 47 -9.51 -19.38 -6.44
N ILE A 48 -9.04 -18.29 -5.83
CA ILE A 48 -9.57 -16.95 -6.01
C ILE A 48 -8.59 -16.15 -6.86
N PRO A 49 -9.05 -15.51 -7.96
CA PRO A 49 -8.20 -14.60 -8.70
C PRO A 49 -7.66 -13.47 -7.81
N LEU A 50 -6.40 -13.09 -7.99
CA LEU A 50 -5.74 -12.06 -7.20
C LEU A 50 -5.03 -11.03 -8.11
N ILE A 51 -5.24 -9.75 -7.79
CA ILE A 51 -4.49 -8.61 -8.35
C ILE A 51 -3.44 -8.18 -7.32
N ASP A 52 -2.17 -8.36 -7.67
CA ASP A 52 -1.05 -8.04 -6.80
C ASP A 52 -0.64 -6.57 -6.90
N LEU A 53 -1.48 -5.70 -6.33
CA LEU A 53 -1.22 -4.27 -6.27
C LEU A 53 0.02 -3.93 -5.42
N HIS A 54 0.42 -4.80 -4.50
CA HIS A 54 1.62 -4.65 -3.69
C HIS A 54 2.88 -4.71 -4.57
N GLN A 55 2.96 -5.69 -5.47
CA GLN A 55 4.05 -5.82 -6.43
C GLN A 55 4.02 -4.72 -7.49
N VAL A 56 2.84 -4.41 -8.04
CA VAL A 56 2.68 -3.35 -9.04
C VAL A 56 3.16 -2.00 -8.51
N THR A 57 2.78 -1.64 -7.28
CA THR A 57 3.19 -0.37 -6.66
C THR A 57 4.69 -0.34 -6.32
N LYS A 58 5.31 -1.48 -5.97
CA LYS A 58 6.78 -1.56 -5.86
C LYS A 58 7.46 -1.16 -7.17
N ILE A 59 7.06 -1.81 -8.26
CA ILE A 59 7.63 -1.59 -9.60
C ILE A 59 7.44 -0.11 -10.00
N LEU A 60 6.22 0.41 -9.80
CA LEU A 60 5.90 1.80 -10.11
C LEU A 60 6.84 2.78 -9.38
N TYR A 61 6.97 2.64 -8.07
CA TYR A 61 7.77 3.59 -7.29
C TYR A 61 9.27 3.46 -7.56
N GLU A 62 9.78 2.25 -7.78
CA GLU A 62 11.19 2.04 -8.16
C GLU A 62 11.46 2.63 -9.55
N ALA A 63 10.54 2.49 -10.51
CA ALA A 63 10.69 3.07 -11.84
C ALA A 63 10.60 4.61 -11.84
N TRP A 64 9.74 5.19 -10.99
CA TRP A 64 9.57 6.65 -10.90
C TRP A 64 10.62 7.31 -9.98
N GLY A 65 11.23 6.54 -9.09
CA GLY A 65 12.15 7.06 -8.07
C GLY A 65 11.46 8.00 -7.07
N ILE A 66 12.26 8.61 -6.20
CA ILE A 66 11.77 9.41 -5.07
C ILE A 66 10.88 10.57 -5.54
N GLU A 67 11.35 11.43 -6.44
CA GLU A 67 10.61 12.65 -6.78
C GLU A 67 9.36 12.38 -7.62
N THR A 68 9.46 11.63 -8.71
CA THR A 68 8.31 11.42 -9.61
C THR A 68 7.22 10.58 -8.96
N SER A 69 7.57 9.62 -8.08
CA SER A 69 6.59 8.79 -7.33
C SER A 69 5.61 9.60 -6.47
N LYS A 70 5.93 10.86 -6.13
CA LYS A 70 4.99 11.75 -5.42
C LYS A 70 3.70 11.97 -6.21
N LYS A 71 3.73 11.94 -7.55
CA LYS A 71 2.55 12.12 -8.42
C LYS A 71 1.52 11.00 -8.30
N ALA A 72 1.90 9.83 -7.77
CA ALA A 72 0.98 8.72 -7.53
C ALA A 72 -0.02 9.00 -6.39
N PHE A 73 0.24 10.03 -5.59
CA PHE A 73 -0.63 10.53 -4.54
C PHE A 73 -1.11 11.90 -5.00
N GLY A 74 -2.43 12.11 -5.16
CA GLY A 74 -2.97 13.35 -5.69
C GLY A 74 -2.41 14.61 -5.00
N GLN A 75 -2.42 15.76 -5.68
CA GLN A 75 -1.88 17.05 -5.19
C GLN A 75 -2.69 17.66 -4.03
N SER A 76 -3.04 16.88 -3.02
CA SER A 76 -3.49 17.34 -1.71
C SER A 76 -2.37 17.10 -0.69
N GLN A 77 -1.23 17.74 -0.93
CA GLN A 77 -0.48 18.36 0.16
C GLN A 77 -0.90 19.83 0.21
N ARG A 78 -2.21 20.13 0.14
CA ARG A 78 -2.70 21.40 0.68
C ARG A 78 -2.53 21.28 2.18
N SER A 79 -1.37 21.72 2.67
CA SER A 79 -1.14 22.20 4.03
C SER A 79 -2.08 21.61 5.08
N ARG A 80 -2.08 20.30 5.29
CA ARG A 80 -2.32 19.81 6.65
C ARG A 80 -1.01 20.11 7.35
N GLY A 81 -0.99 21.24 8.06
CA GLY A 81 0.15 21.66 8.84
C GLY A 81 0.71 20.44 9.56
N LEU A 82 1.92 20.05 9.19
CA LEU A 82 2.78 19.32 10.10
C LEU A 82 2.88 20.24 11.31
N VAL A 83 2.24 19.87 12.41
CA VAL A 83 2.65 20.43 13.70
C VAL A 83 4.13 20.06 13.81
N PRO A 84 5.05 21.04 13.94
CA PRO A 84 6.45 20.74 14.06
C PRO A 84 6.65 19.80 15.24
N ALA A 85 7.50 18.78 15.07
CA ALA A 85 7.94 17.97 16.20
C ALA A 85 8.74 18.88 17.14
N GLY A 86 8.08 19.36 18.21
CA GLY A 86 8.71 20.16 19.25
C GLY A 86 7.89 21.37 19.67
N GLU A 87 6.76 21.13 20.33
CA GLU A 87 6.20 22.11 21.27
C GLU A 87 5.44 21.34 22.36
N SER A 88 6.07 21.21 23.51
CA SER A 88 5.45 20.71 24.74
C SER A 88 4.40 21.72 25.19
N GLN A 89 3.12 21.43 24.97
CA GLN A 89 2.07 22.12 25.70
C GLN A 89 1.89 21.46 27.07
N VAL A 90 2.45 22.13 28.07
CA VAL A 90 2.15 21.96 29.49
C VAL A 90 0.66 22.25 29.68
N TYR A 91 -0.09 21.30 30.23
CA TYR A 91 -1.47 21.51 30.65
C TYR A 91 -1.49 22.52 31.82
N GLN A 92 -2.25 23.61 31.66
CA GLN A 92 -2.91 24.31 32.75
C GLN A 92 -4.42 24.09 32.62
#